data_AF-A0A350MPS0-F1
#
_entry.id   AF-A0A350MPS0-F1
#
_cell.length_a   1.000
_cell.length_b   1.000
_cell.length_c   1.000
_cell.angle_alpha   90.00
_cell.angle_beta   90.00
_cell.angle_gamma   90.00
#
_symmetry.space_group_name_H-M   'P 1'
#
loop_
_entity.id
_entity.type
_entity.pdbx_description
1 polymer ?
#
loop_
_entity_poly.entity_id
_entity_poly.type
_entity_poly.pdbx_seq_one_letter_code
_entity_poly.pdbx_strand_id
1 'polypeptide(L)'
;MNLYSRKRKWKWLLGLFALLIFGSTIFYTDHLVRQIKEADQKNLHIWADAVNRKAALVNYTENFFRQIQEEERRRVELLAEAYKRLILTEDQADLTFYLNMLENNKTIPVLLTDQDQNILSATNIDIDLSKTKKLEGELLQEFTKYPPIEVPYMKGKRNYLYYTDSRLFSELHEVLNDLNQSFISEVVLNAASVPALIIDSTR
;
A
#
# COMPACT_ATOMS: atom_id res chain seq x y z
N MET A 1 -61.24 -62.94 -27.62
CA MET A 1 -60.73 -62.97 -26.23
C MET A 1 -59.25 -62.56 -26.25
N ASN A 2 -58.87 -61.33 -25.87
CA ASN A 2 -57.55 -60.90 -25.32
C ASN A 2 -57.31 -59.34 -25.34
N LEU A 3 -58.35 -58.52 -25.13
CA LEU A 3 -58.20 -57.04 -25.08
C LEU A 3 -57.70 -56.53 -23.71
N TYR A 4 -57.90 -57.32 -22.65
CA TYR A 4 -57.57 -56.92 -21.28
C TYR A 4 -56.07 -57.09 -20.93
N SER A 5 -55.38 -58.10 -21.49
CA SER A 5 -53.95 -58.31 -21.21
C SER A 5 -53.04 -57.27 -21.88
N ARG A 6 -53.44 -56.76 -23.05
CA ARG A 6 -52.68 -55.74 -23.80
C ARG A 6 -52.63 -54.41 -23.04
N LYS A 7 -53.75 -53.99 -22.40
CA LYS A 7 -53.80 -52.78 -21.54
C LYS A 7 -52.89 -52.89 -20.31
N ARG A 8 -52.74 -54.09 -19.73
CA ARG A 8 -51.86 -54.32 -18.57
C ARG A 8 -50.38 -54.20 -18.94
N LYS A 9 -49.97 -54.71 -20.11
CA LYS A 9 -48.58 -54.60 -20.61
C LYS A 9 -48.17 -53.15 -20.86
N TRP A 10 -49.06 -52.31 -21.40
CA TRP A 10 -48.80 -50.88 -21.62
C TRP A 10 -48.60 -50.09 -20.32
N LYS A 11 -49.33 -50.41 -19.26
CA LYS A 11 -49.14 -49.77 -17.94
C LYS A 11 -47.75 -50.08 -17.36
N TRP A 12 -47.28 -51.32 -17.49
CA TRP A 12 -45.93 -51.71 -17.07
C TRP A 12 -44.85 -51.04 -17.92
N LEU A 13 -45.07 -50.89 -19.23
CA LEU A 13 -44.14 -50.25 -20.15
C LEU A 13 -43.98 -48.74 -19.82
N LEU A 14 -45.07 -48.03 -19.55
CA LEU A 14 -45.04 -46.64 -19.09
C LEU A 14 -44.31 -46.47 -17.75
N GLY A 15 -44.54 -47.38 -16.80
CA GLY A 15 -43.84 -47.36 -15.51
C GLY A 15 -42.33 -47.57 -15.65
N LEU A 16 -41.91 -48.50 -16.52
CA LEU A 16 -40.51 -48.74 -16.81
C LEU A 16 -39.84 -47.53 -17.46
N PHE A 17 -40.53 -46.87 -18.39
CA PHE A 17 -40.02 -45.66 -19.06
C PHE A 17 -39.83 -44.50 -18.07
N ALA A 18 -40.81 -44.26 -17.19
CA ALA A 18 -40.70 -43.24 -16.14
C ALA A 18 -39.50 -43.52 -15.22
N LEU A 19 -39.31 -44.78 -14.80
CA LEU A 19 -38.18 -45.18 -13.96
C LEU A 19 -36.84 -44.96 -14.65
N LEU A 20 -36.77 -45.20 -15.96
CA LEU A 20 -35.59 -44.96 -16.78
C LEU A 20 -35.23 -43.47 -16.83
N ILE A 21 -36.22 -42.58 -16.98
CA ILE A 21 -36.02 -41.12 -16.94
C ILE A 21 -35.49 -40.71 -15.56
N PHE A 22 -36.13 -41.13 -14.47
CA PHE A 22 -35.68 -40.78 -13.12
C PHE A 22 -34.25 -41.26 -12.83
N GLY A 23 -33.91 -42.49 -13.22
CA GLY A 23 -32.56 -43.03 -13.07
C GLY A 23 -31.54 -42.24 -13.89
N SER A 24 -31.88 -41.90 -15.14
CA SER A 24 -31.01 -41.11 -16.02
C SER A 24 -30.79 -39.69 -15.49
N THR A 25 -31.82 -39.04 -14.95
CA THR A 25 -31.70 -37.71 -14.33
C THR A 25 -30.79 -37.74 -13.11
N ILE A 26 -30.98 -38.70 -12.19
CA ILE A 26 -30.13 -38.81 -10.98
C ILE A 26 -28.66 -39.06 -11.37
N PHE A 27 -28.43 -39.94 -12.35
CA PHE A 27 -27.08 -40.21 -12.85
C PHE A 27 -26.42 -38.97 -13.46
N TYR A 28 -27.17 -38.23 -14.27
CA TYR A 28 -26.69 -36.97 -14.85
C TYR A 28 -26.38 -35.92 -13.78
N THR A 29 -27.25 -35.78 -12.77
CA THR A 29 -27.03 -34.87 -11.64
C THR A 29 -25.78 -35.25 -10.84
N ASP A 30 -25.57 -36.52 -10.51
CA ASP A 30 -24.36 -36.96 -9.78
C ASP A 30 -23.08 -36.65 -10.56
N HIS A 31 -23.09 -36.89 -11.87
CA HIS A 31 -21.95 -36.55 -12.73
C HIS A 31 -21.67 -35.04 -12.76
N LEU A 32 -22.70 -34.20 -12.91
CA LEU A 32 -22.54 -32.74 -12.88
C LEU A 32 -22.01 -32.25 -11.53
N VAL A 33 -22.55 -32.76 -10.42
CA VAL A 33 -22.11 -32.37 -9.07
C VAL A 33 -20.63 -32.69 -8.86
N ARG A 34 -20.15 -33.84 -9.36
CA ARG A 34 -18.72 -34.20 -9.28
C ARG A 34 -17.84 -33.22 -10.06
N GLN A 35 -18.24 -32.86 -11.28
CA GLN A 35 -17.48 -31.90 -12.10
C GLN A 35 -17.43 -30.51 -11.47
N ILE A 36 -18.54 -30.05 -10.88
CA ILE A 36 -18.60 -28.77 -10.16
C ILE A 36 -17.66 -28.80 -8.95
N LYS A 37 -17.68 -29.88 -8.16
CA LYS A 37 -16.81 -30.03 -7.00
C LYS A 37 -15.32 -29.96 -7.35
N GLU A 38 -14.90 -30.63 -8.42
CA GLU A 38 -13.51 -30.59 -8.88
C GLU A 38 -13.10 -29.19 -9.35
N ALA A 39 -13.99 -28.49 -10.08
CA ALA A 39 -13.77 -27.12 -10.51
C ALA A 39 -13.68 -26.15 -9.32
N ASP A 40 -14.57 -26.28 -8.35
CA ASP A 40 -14.60 -25.44 -7.13
C ASP A 40 -13.33 -25.62 -6.31
N GLN A 41 -12.84 -26.85 -6.14
CA GLN A 41 -11.58 -27.11 -5.44
C GLN A 41 -10.38 -26.46 -6.11
N LYS A 42 -10.28 -26.57 -7.44
CA LYS A 42 -9.19 -25.92 -8.20
C LYS A 42 -9.25 -24.41 -8.07
N ASN A 43 -10.44 -23.82 -8.17
CA ASN A 43 -10.63 -22.38 -8.03
C ASN A 43 -10.24 -21.90 -6.62
N LEU A 44 -10.59 -22.67 -5.59
CA LEU A 44 -10.22 -22.36 -4.20
C LEU A 44 -8.70 -22.33 -4.01
N HIS A 45 -7.97 -23.29 -4.57
CA HIS A 45 -6.51 -23.32 -4.49
C HIS A 45 -5.88 -22.11 -5.17
N ILE A 46 -6.33 -21.75 -6.39
CA ILE A 46 -5.84 -20.58 -7.12
C ILE A 46 -6.12 -19.30 -6.32
N TRP A 47 -7.30 -19.20 -5.70
CA TRP A 47 -7.65 -18.07 -4.86
C TRP A 47 -6.75 -17.98 -3.62
N ALA A 48 -6.53 -19.09 -2.92
CA ALA A 48 -5.66 -19.14 -1.75
C ALA A 48 -4.22 -18.73 -2.11
N ASP A 49 -3.69 -19.23 -3.24
CA ASP A 49 -2.37 -18.85 -3.74
C ASP A 49 -2.30 -17.36 -4.09
N ALA A 50 -3.33 -16.82 -4.74
CA ALA A 50 -3.40 -15.40 -5.08
C ALA A 50 -3.44 -14.51 -3.83
N VAL A 51 -4.24 -14.87 -2.82
CA VAL A 51 -4.32 -14.16 -1.53
C VAL A 51 -2.98 -14.19 -0.81
N ASN A 52 -2.35 -15.37 -0.71
CA ASN A 52 -1.04 -15.51 -0.06
C ASN A 52 0.05 -14.69 -0.77
N ARG A 53 0.11 -14.73 -2.11
CA ARG A 53 1.05 -13.92 -2.89
C ARG A 53 0.82 -12.43 -2.70
N LYS A 54 -0.44 -11.99 -2.63
CA LYS A 54 -0.77 -10.58 -2.38
C LYS A 54 -0.36 -10.15 -0.97
N ALA A 55 -0.65 -10.95 0.05
CA ALA A 55 -0.21 -10.67 1.41
C ALA A 55 1.32 -10.56 1.49
N ALA A 56 2.04 -11.46 0.82
CA ALA A 56 3.49 -11.40 0.71
C ALA A 56 3.97 -10.12 0.00
N LEU A 57 3.31 -9.71 -1.09
CA LEU A 57 3.63 -8.48 -1.82
C LEU A 57 3.41 -7.23 -0.95
N VAL A 58 2.26 -7.12 -0.28
CA VAL A 58 1.96 -5.98 0.61
C VAL A 58 3.01 -5.87 1.72
N ASN A 59 3.33 -6.99 2.37
CA ASN A 59 4.36 -7.03 3.41
C ASN A 59 5.75 -6.66 2.86
N TYR A 60 6.09 -7.13 1.65
CA TYR A 60 7.34 -6.78 1.00
C TYR A 60 7.43 -5.27 0.71
N THR A 61 6.36 -4.70 0.14
CA THR A 61 6.28 -3.26 -0.15
C THR A 61 6.39 -2.42 1.12
N GLU A 62 5.68 -2.78 2.18
CA GLU A 62 5.76 -2.11 3.48
C GLU A 62 7.19 -2.13 4.05
N ASN A 63 7.84 -3.30 4.04
CA ASN A 63 9.22 -3.44 4.51
C ASN A 63 10.20 -2.62 3.64
N PHE A 64 10.00 -2.59 2.33
CA PHE A 64 10.81 -1.80 1.41
C PHE A 64 10.67 -0.29 1.69
N PHE A 65 9.46 0.21 1.88
CA PHE A 65 9.24 1.63 2.23
C PHE A 65 9.88 2.00 3.57
N ARG A 66 9.81 1.11 4.56
CA ARG A 66 10.50 1.32 5.84
C ARG A 66 12.01 1.45 5.67
N GLN A 67 12.63 0.59 4.86
CA GLN A 67 14.05 0.68 4.55
C GLN A 67 14.41 2.01 3.87
N ILE A 68 13.60 2.46 2.89
CA ILE A 68 13.81 3.76 2.25
C ILE A 68 13.70 4.89 3.27
N GLN A 69 12.66 4.87 4.12
CA GLN A 69 12.45 5.90 5.14
C GLN A 69 13.64 5.99 6.11
N GLU A 70 14.21 4.85 6.50
CA GLU A 70 15.43 4.80 7.31
C GLU A 70 16.63 5.43 6.59
N GLU A 71 16.82 5.15 5.30
CA GLU A 71 17.89 5.77 4.50
C GLU A 71 17.66 7.28 4.27
N GLU A 72 16.42 7.72 4.03
CA GLU A 72 16.09 9.14 3.92
C GLU A 72 16.38 9.88 5.22
N ARG A 73 16.04 9.28 6.36
CA ARG A 73 16.36 9.85 7.67
C ARG A 73 17.87 10.04 7.86
N ARG A 74 18.69 9.07 7.47
CA ARG A 74 20.17 9.22 7.51
C ARG A 74 20.63 10.35 6.61
N ARG A 75 20.04 10.51 5.41
CA ARG A 75 20.36 11.63 4.51
C ARG A 75 19.98 12.97 5.13
N VAL A 76 18.84 13.07 5.81
CA VAL A 76 18.43 14.27 6.55
C VAL A 76 19.42 14.59 7.67
N GLU A 77 19.84 13.61 8.47
CA GLU A 77 20.81 13.81 9.55
C GLU A 77 22.14 14.37 9.01
N LEU A 78 22.60 13.83 7.88
CA LEU A 78 23.78 14.33 7.17
C LEU A 78 23.60 15.77 6.66
N LEU A 79 22.43 16.11 6.11
CA LEU A 79 22.12 17.48 5.69
C LEU A 79 22.08 18.43 6.88
N ALA A 80 21.51 18.01 8.01
CA ALA A 80 21.44 18.83 9.20
C ALA A 80 22.82 19.09 9.81
N GLU A 81 23.71 18.09 9.82
CA GLU A 81 25.10 18.29 10.22
C GLU A 81 25.80 19.25 9.24
N ALA A 82 25.53 19.17 7.92
CA ALA A 82 26.06 20.13 6.95
C ALA A 82 25.58 21.57 7.22
N TYR A 83 24.29 21.78 7.50
CA TYR A 83 23.75 23.08 7.92
C TYR A 83 24.44 23.61 9.19
N LYS A 84 24.62 22.74 10.19
CA LYS A 84 25.27 23.10 11.45
C LYS A 84 26.72 23.51 11.24
N ARG A 85 27.48 22.76 10.44
CA ARG A 85 28.87 23.09 10.12
C ARG A 85 28.98 24.37 9.31
N LEU A 86 28.10 24.57 8.33
CA LEU A 86 28.05 25.77 7.52
C LEU A 86 27.83 27.04 8.36
N ILE A 87 27.00 26.95 9.41
CA ILE A 87 26.70 28.08 10.29
C ILE A 87 27.82 28.35 11.31
N LEU A 88 28.54 27.31 11.75
CA LEU A 88 29.53 27.42 12.84
C LEU A 88 30.97 27.62 12.36
N THR A 89 31.31 27.21 11.13
CA THR A 89 32.69 27.20 10.63
C THR A 89 33.06 28.52 9.97
N GLU A 90 34.26 29.03 10.29
CA GLU A 90 34.88 30.20 9.62
C GLU A 90 35.88 29.80 8.52
N ASP A 91 36.24 28.51 8.41
CA ASP A 91 37.14 27.97 7.39
C ASP A 91 36.45 27.85 6.02
N GLN A 92 37.05 28.47 5.00
CA GLN A 92 36.53 28.54 3.64
C GLN A 92 36.53 27.20 2.89
N ALA A 93 37.49 26.31 3.18
CA ALA A 93 37.58 25.02 2.50
C ALA A 93 36.44 24.09 2.93
N ASP A 94 36.17 24.05 4.23
CA ASP A 94 35.04 23.35 4.85
C ASP A 94 33.70 23.90 4.36
N LEU A 95 33.57 25.23 4.25
CA LEU A 95 32.35 25.89 3.78
C LEU A 95 31.94 25.41 2.38
N THR A 96 32.89 25.31 1.45
CA THR A 96 32.63 24.85 0.07
C THR A 96 32.13 23.40 0.04
N PHE A 97 32.68 22.53 0.87
CA PHE A 97 32.25 21.13 0.96
C PHE A 97 30.79 21.02 1.43
N TYR A 98 30.43 21.71 2.52
CA TYR A 98 29.06 21.65 3.05
C TYR A 98 28.05 22.32 2.11
N LEU A 99 28.42 23.43 1.46
CA LEU A 99 27.58 24.06 0.43
C LEU A 99 27.26 23.10 -0.71
N ASN A 100 28.26 22.41 -1.26
CA ASN A 100 28.06 21.41 -2.32
C ASN A 100 27.11 20.28 -1.86
N MET A 101 27.20 19.88 -0.59
CA MET A 101 26.35 18.84 -0.04
C MET A 101 24.88 19.28 0.06
N LEU A 102 24.65 20.54 0.46
CA LEU A 102 23.32 21.14 0.49
C LEU A 102 22.75 21.39 -0.91
N GLU A 103 23.57 21.87 -1.85
CA GLU A 103 23.15 22.13 -3.24
C GLU A 103 22.79 20.84 -4.00
N ASN A 104 23.44 19.72 -3.67
CA ASN A 104 23.15 18.42 -4.23
C ASN A 104 21.88 17.78 -3.66
N ASN A 105 21.28 18.34 -2.60
CA ASN A 105 19.94 17.94 -2.16
C ASN A 105 18.87 18.45 -3.13
N LYS A 106 18.39 17.58 -4.03
CA LYS A 106 17.34 17.92 -5.01
C LYS A 106 15.93 17.50 -4.60
N THR A 107 15.78 16.70 -3.55
CA THR A 107 14.52 15.96 -3.31
C THR A 107 13.93 16.12 -1.92
N ILE A 108 14.76 16.40 -0.90
CA ILE A 108 14.29 16.52 0.48
C ILE A 108 13.88 17.97 0.72
N PRO A 109 12.60 18.24 1.06
CA PRO A 109 12.14 19.57 1.46
C PRO A 109 12.71 19.92 2.82
N VAL A 110 13.33 21.11 2.91
CA VAL A 110 13.98 21.58 4.14
C VAL A 110 13.65 23.04 4.35
N LEU A 111 13.30 23.37 5.60
CA LEU A 111 12.91 24.72 5.99
C LEU A 111 13.69 25.14 7.25
N LEU A 112 14.41 26.25 7.16
CA LEU A 112 15.18 26.81 8.26
C LEU A 112 14.42 27.98 8.87
N THR A 113 14.26 27.98 10.20
CA THR A 113 13.64 29.08 10.94
C THR A 113 14.51 29.59 12.08
N ASP A 114 14.20 30.78 12.57
CA ASP A 114 14.69 31.28 13.85
C ASP A 114 13.85 30.77 15.05
N GLN A 115 14.14 31.26 16.26
CA GLN A 115 13.43 30.87 17.48
C GLN A 115 11.96 31.30 17.51
N ASP A 116 11.59 32.28 16.70
CA ASP A 116 10.24 32.84 16.64
C ASP A 116 9.44 32.29 15.43
N GLN A 117 9.93 31.19 14.83
CA GLN A 117 9.36 30.51 13.66
C GLN A 117 9.34 31.37 12.39
N ASN A 118 10.16 32.43 12.31
CA ASN A 118 10.32 33.16 11.06
C ASN A 118 11.18 32.33 10.11
N ILE A 119 10.72 32.21 8.87
CA ILE A 119 11.38 31.42 7.84
C ILE A 119 12.61 32.18 7.33
N LEU A 120 13.79 31.59 7.54
CA LEU A 120 15.08 32.12 7.08
C LEU A 120 15.42 31.62 5.68
N SER A 121 15.09 30.36 5.39
CA SER A 121 15.34 29.73 4.08
C SER A 121 14.40 28.54 3.87
N ALA A 122 14.12 28.25 2.61
CA ALA A 122 13.34 27.10 2.18
C ALA A 122 13.96 26.49 0.92
N THR A 123 14.19 25.19 0.94
CA THR A 123 14.82 24.42 -0.15
C THR A 123 13.90 23.29 -0.57
N ASN A 124 13.69 23.14 -1.88
CA ASN A 124 12.77 22.14 -2.47
C ASN A 124 11.32 22.28 -1.98
N ILE A 125 10.89 23.51 -1.69
CA ILE A 125 9.54 23.86 -1.23
C ILE A 125 9.02 24.98 -2.14
N ASP A 126 7.78 24.84 -2.63
CA ASP A 126 7.13 25.86 -3.46
C ASP A 126 6.43 26.90 -2.56
N ILE A 127 7.21 27.80 -1.96
CA ILE A 127 6.69 28.91 -1.16
C ILE A 127 7.28 30.25 -1.57
N ASP A 128 6.43 31.28 -1.60
CA ASP A 128 6.85 32.67 -1.78
C ASP A 128 7.17 33.30 -0.42
N LEU A 129 8.47 33.35 -0.09
CA LEU A 129 8.98 33.94 1.16
C LEU A 129 8.64 35.43 1.32
N SER A 130 8.23 36.12 0.25
CA SER A 130 7.75 37.51 0.32
C SER A 130 6.41 37.62 1.03
N LYS A 131 5.56 36.59 0.89
CA LYS A 131 4.22 36.50 1.46
C LYS A 131 4.20 35.69 2.74
N THR A 132 4.89 34.55 2.75
CA THR A 132 4.92 33.61 3.88
C THR A 132 6.23 33.79 4.64
N LYS A 133 6.18 34.59 5.68
CA LYS A 133 7.35 34.89 6.52
C LYS A 133 7.49 33.99 7.74
N LYS A 134 6.42 33.29 8.11
CA LYS A 134 6.37 32.45 9.31
C LYS A 134 5.90 31.05 8.98
N LEU A 135 6.42 30.09 9.73
CA LEU A 135 6.00 28.70 9.69
C LEU A 135 4.69 28.54 10.48
N GLU A 136 3.56 28.69 9.79
CA GLU A 136 2.22 28.67 10.39
C GLU A 136 1.24 27.86 9.53
N GLY A 137 0.07 27.54 10.08
CA GLY A 137 -1.02 26.88 9.36
C GLY A 137 -0.66 25.48 8.86
N GLU A 138 -0.99 25.20 7.59
CA GLU A 138 -0.74 23.91 6.94
C GLU A 138 0.75 23.59 6.85
N LEU A 139 1.59 24.60 6.58
CA LEU A 139 3.03 24.43 6.48
C LEU A 139 3.63 23.97 7.82
N LEU A 140 3.15 24.52 8.94
CA LEU A 140 3.58 24.05 10.26
C LEU A 140 3.17 22.59 10.48
N GLN A 141 1.95 22.20 10.14
CA GLN A 141 1.48 20.82 10.32
C GLN A 141 2.27 19.82 9.48
N GLU A 142 2.62 20.21 8.24
CA GLU A 142 3.40 19.38 7.34
C GLU A 142 4.83 19.16 7.87
N PHE A 143 5.48 20.25 8.28
CA PHE A 143 6.88 20.25 8.71
C PHE A 143 7.08 19.83 10.17
N THR A 144 6.03 19.63 10.96
CA THR A 144 6.10 19.13 12.34
C THR A 144 5.79 17.64 12.48
N LYS A 145 5.60 16.91 11.36
CA LYS A 145 5.52 15.44 11.36
C LYS A 145 6.74 14.77 12.00
N TYR A 146 7.91 15.40 11.85
CA TYR A 146 9.17 14.98 12.46
C TYR A 146 9.69 16.07 13.40
N PRO A 147 10.41 15.70 14.47
CA PRO A 147 11.00 16.68 15.37
C PRO A 147 12.06 17.51 14.62
N PRO A 148 12.04 18.85 14.75
CA PRO A 148 13.01 19.70 14.09
C PRO A 148 14.42 19.48 14.65
N ILE A 149 15.42 19.69 13.82
CA ILE A 149 16.82 19.59 14.21
C ILE A 149 17.30 20.96 14.65
N GLU A 150 17.80 21.05 15.88
CA GLU A 150 18.30 22.30 16.42
C GLU A 150 19.70 22.62 15.89
N VAL A 151 19.85 23.82 15.34
CA VAL A 151 21.12 24.31 14.81
C VAL A 151 21.56 25.53 15.62
N PRO A 152 22.55 25.40 16.53
CA PRO A 152 23.05 26.53 17.28
C PRO A 152 23.77 27.49 16.33
N TYR A 153 23.46 28.79 16.38
CA TYR A 153 24.12 29.79 15.54
C TYR A 153 24.87 30.85 16.35
N MET A 154 24.44 31.14 17.58
CA MET A 154 25.14 32.02 18.53
C MET A 154 24.90 31.54 19.96
N LYS A 155 25.67 32.06 20.91
CA LYS A 155 25.51 31.75 22.33
C LYS A 155 24.08 32.05 22.80
N GLY A 156 23.31 31.01 23.11
CA GLY A 156 21.93 31.09 23.58
C GLY A 156 20.86 31.24 22.49
N LYS A 157 21.25 31.34 21.20
CA LYS A 157 20.32 31.44 20.09
C LYS A 157 20.44 30.23 19.15
N ARG A 158 19.29 29.67 18.79
CA ARG A 158 19.17 28.44 17.99
C ARG A 158 18.27 28.70 16.79
N ASN A 159 18.64 28.14 15.66
CA ASN A 159 17.73 28.00 14.53
C ASN A 159 17.15 26.59 14.55
N TYR A 160 16.01 26.41 13.90
CA TYR A 160 15.36 25.11 13.78
C TYR A 160 15.28 24.72 12.32
N LEU A 161 15.80 23.53 12.01
CA LEU A 161 15.75 22.91 10.71
C LEU A 161 14.59 21.91 10.70
N TYR A 162 13.54 22.27 9.98
CA TYR A 162 12.41 21.41 9.72
C TYR A 162 12.59 20.67 8.39
N TYR A 163 12.08 19.45 8.31
CA TYR A 163 12.19 18.61 7.13
C TYR A 163 10.99 17.67 7.04
N THR A 164 10.78 17.16 5.83
CA THR A 164 9.77 16.13 5.55
C THR A 164 10.36 15.01 4.72
N ASP A 165 9.58 13.97 4.48
CA ASP A 165 9.93 12.94 3.50
C ASP A 165 10.11 13.57 2.11
N SER A 166 10.90 12.92 1.25
CA SER A 166 11.07 13.46 -0.09
C SER A 166 9.77 13.40 -0.90
N ARG A 167 9.65 14.32 -1.86
CA ARG A 167 8.52 14.34 -2.78
C ARG A 167 8.38 13.02 -3.53
N LEU A 168 9.50 12.47 -4.00
CA LEU A 168 9.53 11.20 -4.72
C LEU A 168 9.04 10.04 -3.85
N PHE A 169 9.50 9.98 -2.58
CA PHE A 169 9.03 8.96 -1.64
C PHE A 169 7.52 9.05 -1.43
N SER A 170 7.02 10.27 -1.19
CA SER A 170 5.60 10.51 -0.92
C SER A 170 4.72 10.12 -2.12
N GLU A 171 5.10 10.51 -3.33
CA GLU A 171 4.39 10.17 -4.57
C GLU A 171 4.39 8.64 -4.83
N LEU A 172 5.54 7.98 -4.65
CA LEU A 172 5.62 6.52 -4.83
C LEU A 172 4.76 5.77 -3.80
N HIS A 173 4.76 6.24 -2.56
CA HIS A 173 3.97 5.65 -1.48
C HIS A 173 2.48 5.77 -1.77
N GLU A 174 2.01 6.94 -2.20
CA GLU A 174 0.61 7.18 -2.56
C GLU A 174 0.16 6.30 -3.74
N VAL A 175 0.90 6.30 -4.85
CA VAL A 175 0.56 5.50 -6.04
C VAL A 175 0.50 4.00 -5.71
N LEU A 176 1.47 3.48 -4.95
CA LEU A 176 1.48 2.06 -4.59
C LEU A 176 0.36 1.70 -3.61
N ASN A 177 0.02 2.59 -2.68
CA ASN A 177 -1.11 2.38 -1.79
C ASN A 177 -2.44 2.36 -2.57
N ASP A 178 -2.64 3.27 -3.51
CA ASP A 178 -3.83 3.33 -4.37
C ASP A 178 -3.96 2.08 -5.25
N LEU A 179 -2.85 1.63 -5.86
CA LEU A 179 -2.82 0.38 -6.62
C LEU A 179 -3.15 -0.82 -5.74
N ASN A 180 -2.67 -0.83 -4.49
CA ASN A 180 -3.01 -1.88 -3.54
C ASN A 180 -4.51 -1.91 -3.23
N GLN A 181 -5.14 -0.76 -2.98
CA GLN A 181 -6.57 -0.66 -2.68
C GLN A 181 -7.46 -0.99 -3.89
N SER A 182 -7.13 -0.44 -5.07
CA SER A 182 -7.89 -0.65 -6.31
C SER A 182 -7.98 -2.14 -6.68
N PHE A 183 -6.85 -2.85 -6.62
CA PHE A 183 -6.81 -4.28 -6.90
C PHE A 183 -7.66 -5.11 -5.94
N ILE A 184 -7.73 -4.74 -4.65
CA ILE A 184 -8.57 -5.44 -3.66
C ILE A 184 -10.04 -5.29 -4.04
N SER A 185 -10.47 -4.11 -4.45
CA SER A 185 -11.83 -3.87 -4.92
C SER A 185 -12.15 -4.75 -6.14
N GLU A 186 -11.27 -4.78 -7.14
CA GLU A 186 -11.50 -5.55 -8.38
C GLU A 186 -11.54 -7.06 -8.17
N VAL A 187 -10.65 -7.61 -7.34
CA VAL A 187 -10.61 -9.05 -7.06
C VAL A 187 -11.77 -9.45 -6.15
N VAL A 188 -12.12 -8.66 -5.13
CA VAL A 188 -13.24 -8.98 -4.23
C VAL A 188 -14.59 -8.85 -4.94
N LEU A 189 -14.77 -7.83 -5.79
CA LEU A 189 -16.01 -7.64 -6.56
C LEU A 189 -16.17 -8.72 -7.66
N ASN A 190 -15.08 -9.21 -8.27
CA ASN A 190 -15.15 -10.33 -9.23
C ASN A 190 -15.17 -11.72 -8.56
N ALA A 191 -14.60 -11.88 -7.37
CA ALA A 191 -14.57 -13.15 -6.64
C ALA A 191 -15.85 -13.43 -5.84
N ALA A 192 -16.86 -12.54 -5.91
CA ALA A 192 -18.17 -12.66 -5.23
C ALA A 192 -18.99 -13.93 -5.58
N SER A 193 -18.42 -14.86 -6.36
CA SER A 193 -19.04 -16.14 -6.70
C SER A 193 -18.52 -17.33 -5.89
N VAL A 194 -17.57 -17.17 -4.95
CA VAL A 194 -17.06 -18.29 -4.13
C VAL A 194 -17.13 -17.96 -2.63
N PRO A 195 -18.03 -18.60 -1.86
CA PRO A 195 -18.05 -18.45 -0.42
C PRO A 195 -16.83 -19.15 0.19
N ALA A 196 -15.89 -18.38 0.75
CA ALA A 196 -14.76 -18.92 1.52
C ALA A 196 -15.12 -18.96 3.02
N LEU A 197 -15.03 -20.13 3.64
CA LEU A 197 -15.21 -20.30 5.07
C LEU A 197 -13.83 -20.27 5.74
N ILE A 198 -13.53 -19.19 6.47
CA ILE A 198 -12.28 -19.05 7.23
C ILE A 198 -12.40 -19.92 8.48
N ILE A 199 -11.69 -21.04 8.53
CA ILE A 199 -11.51 -21.85 9.74
C ILE A 199 -10.16 -21.49 10.37
N ASP A 200 -10.23 -20.91 11.56
CA ASP A 200 -9.06 -20.66 12.41
C ASP A 200 -8.43 -22.01 12.80
N SER A 201 -7.16 -22.20 12.45
CA SER A 201 -6.40 -23.41 12.72
C SER A 201 -5.58 -23.34 14.01
N THR A 202 -5.82 -22.37 14.89
CA THR A 202 -5.17 -22.30 16.21
C THR A 202 -6.02 -22.96 17.30
N ARG A 203 -5.89 -24.29 17.41
CA ARG A 203 -6.22 -25.06 18.62
C ARG A 203 -5.14 -26.09 18.90
#